data_AF-A0A838RPN2-F1
#
_entry.id   AF-A0A838RPN2-F1
#
_cell.length_a   1.000
_cell.length_b   1.000
_cell.length_c   1.000
_cell.angle_alpha   90.00
_cell.angle_beta   90.00
_cell.angle_gamma   90.00
#
_symmetry.space_group_name_H-M   'P 1'
#
loop_
_entity.id
_entity.type
_entity.pdbx_description
1 polymer ?
#
loop_
_entity_poly.entity_id
_entity_poly.type
_entity_poly.pdbx_seq_one_letter_code
_entity_poly.pdbx_strand_id
1 'polypeptide(L)'
;VGGTALFGDGLALLGAISAAFYLLIGRRLRQQLSLVPYVVLCYGTAALLLLVLVLVLRLPLTGHGSSTYLWLLAAALIPQIIGHSSYNWALEWFSASLIAVTLLGEPIISTILAYFILGEKVTTLTLGGAALILLGVFFAARGEAHQSAAQEALAAEPVS
;
A
#
# COMPACT_ATOMS: atom_id res chain seq x y z
N VAL A 1 2.89 30.69 10.84
CA VAL A 1 2.50 29.25 10.80
C VAL A 1 1.97 28.81 9.42
N GLY A 2 1.73 29.68 8.43
CA GLY A 2 1.16 29.27 7.12
C GLY A 2 2.12 29.08 5.92
N GLY A 3 3.39 29.50 6.00
CA GLY A 3 4.30 29.49 4.83
C GLY A 3 4.80 28.11 4.40
N THR A 4 5.03 27.20 5.35
CA THR A 4 5.41 25.80 5.08
C THR A 4 4.22 24.93 4.69
N ALA A 5 3.00 25.31 5.11
CA ALA A 5 1.77 24.60 4.79
C ALA A 5 1.48 24.63 3.27
N LEU A 6 1.57 25.81 2.64
CA LEU A 6 1.36 25.95 1.19
C LEU A 6 2.36 25.15 0.34
N PHE A 7 3.62 25.04 0.78
CA PHE A 7 4.62 24.22 0.10
C PHE A 7 4.32 22.73 0.24
N GLY A 8 3.89 22.30 1.45
CA GLY A 8 3.41 20.94 1.69
C GLY A 8 2.17 20.60 0.84
N ASP A 9 1.20 21.50 0.76
CA ASP A 9 0.00 21.35 -0.06
C ASP A 9 0.35 21.24 -1.55
N GLY A 10 1.32 22.04 -2.02
CA GLY A 10 1.83 21.96 -3.39
C GLY A 10 2.51 20.61 -3.68
N LEU A 11 3.33 20.11 -2.75
CA LEU A 11 3.94 18.78 -2.85
C LEU A 11 2.88 17.67 -2.82
N ALA A 12 1.85 17.80 -1.98
CA ALA A 12 0.75 16.83 -1.90
C ALA A 12 -0.04 16.78 -3.22
N LEU A 13 -0.33 17.93 -3.84
CA LEU A 13 -0.98 18.00 -5.16
C LEU A 13 -0.11 17.36 -6.25
N LEU A 14 1.19 17.66 -6.28
CA LEU A 14 2.11 17.02 -7.22
C LEU A 14 2.20 15.51 -7.01
N GLY A 15 2.19 15.06 -5.74
CA GLY A 15 2.11 13.64 -5.38
C GLY A 15 0.82 13.00 -5.89
N ALA A 16 -0.33 13.66 -5.73
CA ALA A 16 -1.62 13.18 -6.21
C ALA A 16 -1.67 13.09 -7.75
N ILE A 17 -1.16 14.09 -8.47
CA ILE A 17 -1.07 14.08 -9.93
C ILE A 17 -0.14 12.95 -10.40
N SER A 18 1.02 12.81 -9.78
CA SER A 18 1.97 11.72 -10.08
C SER A 18 1.33 10.35 -9.85
N ALA A 19 0.60 10.18 -8.73
CA ALA A 19 -0.13 8.96 -8.43
C ALA A 19 -1.22 8.68 -9.47
N ALA A 20 -1.97 9.69 -9.91
CA ALA A 20 -2.98 9.53 -10.96
C ALA A 20 -2.36 9.08 -12.30
N PHE A 21 -1.23 9.68 -12.71
CA PHE A 21 -0.50 9.24 -13.90
C PHE A 21 0.03 7.81 -13.75
N TYR A 22 0.63 7.48 -12.60
CA TYR A 22 1.08 6.13 -12.29
C TYR A 22 -0.06 5.11 -12.43
N LEU A 23 -1.24 5.40 -11.89
CA LEU A 23 -2.40 4.52 -11.98
C LEU A 23 -2.92 4.38 -13.41
N LEU A 24 -3.03 5.49 -14.17
CA LEU A 24 -3.49 5.49 -15.57
C LEU A 24 -2.54 4.71 -16.49
N ILE A 25 -1.23 4.97 -16.37
CA ILE A 25 -0.18 4.31 -17.15
C ILE A 25 -0.06 2.84 -16.72
N GLY A 26 -0.08 2.58 -15.41
CA GLY A 26 -0.05 1.24 -14.83
C GLY A 26 -1.21 0.37 -15.30
N ARG A 27 -2.42 0.92 -15.38
CA ARG A 27 -3.60 0.21 -15.90
C ARG A 27 -3.41 -0.24 -17.35
N ARG A 28 -2.84 0.59 -18.23
CA ARG A 28 -2.55 0.20 -19.63
C ARG A 28 -1.42 -0.81 -19.74
N LEU A 29 -0.34 -0.65 -18.98
CA LEU A 29 0.83 -1.54 -19.04
C LEU A 29 0.54 -2.93 -18.45
N ARG A 30 -0.23 -3.02 -17.35
CA ARG A 30 -0.65 -4.30 -16.75
C ARG A 30 -1.55 -5.15 -17.65
N GLN A 31 -2.19 -4.55 -18.65
CA GLN A 31 -2.95 -5.29 -19.67
C GLN A 31 -2.03 -5.95 -20.72
N GLN A 32 -0.76 -5.54 -20.80
CA GLN A 32 0.19 -5.99 -21.82
C GLN A 32 1.41 -6.71 -21.24
N LEU A 33 1.67 -6.57 -19.93
CA LEU A 33 2.83 -7.14 -19.24
C LEU A 33 2.40 -8.02 -18.08
N SER A 34 3.13 -9.12 -17.87
CA SER A 34 3.02 -9.94 -16.67
C SER A 34 3.49 -9.15 -15.41
N LEU A 35 3.13 -9.65 -14.22
CA LEU A 35 3.37 -8.97 -12.94
C LEU A 35 4.85 -8.60 -12.74
N VAL A 36 5.76 -9.52 -12.99
CA VAL A 36 7.19 -9.39 -12.66
C VAL A 36 7.89 -8.30 -13.50
N PRO A 37 7.79 -8.27 -14.84
CA PRO A 37 8.36 -7.18 -15.65
C PRO A 37 7.82 -5.80 -15.28
N TYR A 38 6.53 -5.71 -14.95
CA TYR A 38 5.91 -4.46 -14.52
C TYR A 38 6.51 -3.94 -13.20
N VAL A 39 6.66 -4.83 -12.21
CA VAL A 39 7.25 -4.49 -10.90
C VAL A 39 8.72 -4.08 -11.05
N VAL A 40 9.51 -4.78 -11.87
CA VAL A 40 10.92 -4.44 -12.12
C VAL A 40 11.05 -3.06 -12.78
N LEU A 41 10.23 -2.75 -13.78
CA LEU A 41 10.25 -1.43 -14.42
C LEU A 41 9.86 -0.33 -13.43
N CYS A 42 8.79 -0.54 -12.67
CA CYS A 42 8.31 0.46 -11.71
C CYS A 42 9.33 0.73 -10.58
N TYR A 43 9.82 -0.31 -9.93
CA TYR A 43 10.77 -0.16 -8.82
C TYR A 43 12.16 0.23 -9.32
N GLY A 44 12.59 -0.25 -10.48
CA GLY A 44 13.86 0.13 -11.10
C GLY A 44 13.88 1.61 -11.51
N THR A 45 12.81 2.11 -12.12
CA THR A 45 12.70 3.54 -12.47
C THR A 45 12.66 4.43 -11.22
N ALA A 46 11.91 4.05 -10.18
CA ALA A 46 11.90 4.76 -8.91
C ALA A 46 13.29 4.81 -8.26
N ALA A 47 14.00 3.67 -8.23
CA ALA A 47 15.36 3.59 -7.69
C ALA A 47 16.34 4.48 -8.47
N LEU A 48 16.28 4.49 -9.80
CA LEU A 48 17.12 5.34 -10.65
C LEU A 48 16.85 6.82 -10.42
N LEU A 49 15.57 7.23 -10.38
CA LEU A 49 15.20 8.62 -10.14
C LEU A 49 15.66 9.11 -8.76
N LEU A 50 15.47 8.30 -7.73
CA LEU A 50 15.96 8.61 -6.38
C LEU A 50 17.48 8.70 -6.34
N LEU A 51 18.19 7.80 -7.03
CA LEU A 51 19.66 7.84 -7.12
C LEU A 51 20.15 9.13 -7.78
N VAL A 52 19.56 9.51 -8.92
CA VAL A 52 19.89 10.77 -9.61
C VAL A 52 19.62 11.97 -8.69
N LEU A 53 18.48 11.97 -7.99
CA LEU A 53 18.13 13.06 -7.07
C LEU A 53 19.14 13.19 -5.92
N VAL A 54 19.55 12.06 -5.32
CA VAL A 54 20.57 12.02 -4.26
C VAL A 54 21.90 12.60 -4.76
N LEU A 55 22.31 12.24 -5.98
CA LEU A 55 23.53 12.76 -6.60
C LEU A 55 23.45 14.27 -6.89
N VAL A 56 22.34 14.74 -7.45
CA VAL A 56 22.10 16.17 -7.76
C VAL A 56 22.09 17.01 -6.48
N LEU A 57 21.43 16.53 -5.43
CA LEU A 57 21.38 17.19 -4.12
C LEU A 57 22.67 17.02 -3.31
N ARG A 58 23.65 16.25 -3.82
CA ARG A 58 24.92 15.92 -3.14
C ARG A 58 24.72 15.35 -1.74
N LEU A 59 23.66 14.56 -1.58
CA LEU A 59 23.37 13.89 -0.32
C LEU A 59 24.31 12.68 -0.13
N PRO A 60 24.73 12.36 1.10
CA PRO A 60 25.58 11.21 1.35
C PRO A 60 24.82 9.91 0.99
N LEU A 61 25.36 9.16 0.03
CA LEU A 61 24.89 7.80 -0.30
C LEU A 61 25.28 6.80 0.78
N THR A 62 26.45 7.03 1.40
CA THR A 62 27.02 6.18 2.43
C THR A 62 27.45 6.98 3.65
N GLY A 63 27.70 6.30 4.76
CA GLY A 63 28.10 6.94 6.03
C GLY A 63 26.92 7.27 6.94
N HIS A 64 25.74 6.72 6.67
CA HIS A 64 24.62 6.74 7.62
C HIS A 64 24.91 5.83 8.81
N GLY A 65 24.23 6.06 9.94
CA GLY A 65 24.33 5.16 11.10
C GLY A 65 23.92 3.73 10.74
N SER A 66 24.50 2.74 11.42
CA SER A 66 24.17 1.32 11.22
C SER A 66 22.67 1.03 11.40
N SER A 67 22.00 1.78 12.28
CA SER A 67 20.54 1.73 12.47
C SER A 67 19.77 2.16 11.22
N THR A 68 20.23 3.16 10.47
CA THR A 68 19.57 3.61 9.23
C THR A 68 19.57 2.52 8.18
N TYR A 69 20.71 1.85 7.99
CA TYR A 69 20.80 0.71 7.06
C TYR A 69 19.91 -0.45 7.48
N LEU A 70 19.82 -0.71 8.80
CA LEU A 70 18.94 -1.74 9.34
C LEU A 70 17.46 -1.43 9.01
N TRP A 71 17.02 -0.18 9.21
CA TRP A 71 15.65 0.23 8.90
C TRP A 71 15.35 0.21 7.40
N LEU A 72 16.30 0.62 6.55
CA LEU A 72 16.16 0.52 5.09
C LEU A 72 16.03 -0.94 4.64
N LEU A 73 16.84 -1.83 5.21
CA LEU A 73 16.76 -3.26 4.93
C LEU A 73 15.44 -3.86 5.43
N ALA A 74 15.01 -3.50 6.64
CA ALA A 74 13.73 -3.94 7.19
C ALA A 74 12.56 -3.50 6.31
N ALA A 75 12.57 -2.25 5.81
CA ALA A 75 11.56 -1.75 4.88
C ALA A 75 11.58 -2.50 3.54
N ALA A 76 12.77 -2.81 2.99
CA ALA A 76 12.89 -3.56 1.75
C ALA A 76 12.44 -5.02 1.89
N LEU A 77 12.66 -5.67 3.04
CA LEU A 77 12.30 -7.07 3.22
C LEU A 77 10.85 -7.25 3.69
N ILE A 78 10.41 -6.46 4.66
CA ILE A 78 9.13 -6.68 5.35
C ILE A 78 7.95 -6.16 4.52
N PRO A 79 7.67 -4.84 4.42
CA PRO A 79 6.52 -4.39 3.65
C PRO A 79 6.71 -4.62 2.15
N GLN A 80 7.92 -4.40 1.61
CA GLN A 80 8.11 -4.44 0.16
C GLN A 80 8.07 -5.86 -0.41
N ILE A 81 8.84 -6.80 0.15
CA ILE A 81 8.85 -8.18 -0.36
C ILE A 81 7.72 -8.98 0.26
N ILE A 82 7.65 -9.09 1.59
CA ILE A 82 6.65 -9.93 2.25
C ILE A 82 5.24 -9.33 2.04
N GLY A 83 5.02 -8.06 2.40
CA GLY A 83 3.72 -7.40 2.31
C GLY A 83 3.11 -7.44 0.90
N HIS A 84 3.81 -6.90 -0.11
CA HIS A 84 3.28 -6.89 -1.48
C HIS A 84 3.16 -8.29 -2.09
N SER A 85 4.03 -9.25 -1.75
CA SER A 85 3.88 -10.61 -2.26
C SER A 85 2.68 -11.31 -1.64
N SER A 86 2.46 -11.17 -0.33
CA SER A 86 1.28 -11.70 0.34
C SER A 86 -0.02 -11.10 -0.20
N TYR A 87 -0.04 -9.80 -0.51
CA TYR A 87 -1.16 -9.14 -1.17
C TYR A 87 -1.44 -9.75 -2.56
N ASN A 88 -0.40 -9.89 -3.38
CA ASN A 88 -0.53 -10.46 -4.72
C ASN A 88 -0.97 -11.93 -4.68
N TRP A 89 -0.53 -12.68 -3.68
CA TRP A 89 -0.97 -14.06 -3.46
C TRP A 89 -2.45 -14.12 -3.02
N ALA A 90 -2.87 -13.23 -2.12
CA ALA A 90 -4.26 -13.21 -1.64
C ALA A 90 -5.28 -12.88 -2.74
N LEU A 91 -4.88 -12.12 -3.78
CA LEU A 91 -5.72 -11.86 -4.96
C LEU A 91 -6.06 -13.11 -5.78
N GLU A 92 -5.35 -14.22 -5.60
CA GLU A 92 -5.67 -15.50 -6.23
C GLU A 92 -6.88 -16.19 -5.56
N TRP A 93 -7.14 -15.87 -4.30
CA TRP A 93 -8.13 -16.58 -3.46
C TRP A 93 -9.34 -15.72 -3.07
N PHE A 94 -9.20 -14.40 -3.08
CA PHE A 94 -10.22 -13.45 -2.62
C PHE A 94 -10.53 -12.41 -3.70
N SER A 95 -11.74 -11.85 -3.68
CA SER A 95 -12.08 -10.77 -4.59
C SER A 95 -11.18 -9.55 -4.40
N ALA A 96 -10.90 -8.86 -5.50
CA ALA A 96 -10.16 -7.59 -5.48
C ALA A 96 -10.83 -6.54 -4.58
N SER A 97 -12.16 -6.60 -4.43
CA SER A 97 -12.92 -5.72 -3.54
C SER A 97 -12.59 -5.97 -2.06
N LEU A 98 -12.64 -7.24 -1.62
CA LEU A 98 -12.30 -7.62 -0.25
C LEU A 98 -10.85 -7.25 0.08
N ILE A 99 -9.94 -7.54 -0.82
CA ILE A 99 -8.52 -7.23 -0.68
C ILE A 99 -8.29 -5.71 -0.57
N ALA A 100 -8.95 -4.90 -1.41
CA ALA A 100 -8.83 -3.44 -1.36
C ALA A 100 -9.38 -2.84 -0.04
N VAL A 101 -10.52 -3.34 0.45
CA VAL A 101 -11.07 -2.86 1.73
C VAL A 101 -10.18 -3.28 2.90
N THR A 102 -9.60 -4.48 2.86
CA THR A 102 -8.65 -4.96 3.89
C THR A 102 -7.38 -4.12 3.95
N LEU A 103 -6.96 -3.56 2.81
CA LEU A 103 -5.80 -2.66 2.73
C LEU A 103 -5.98 -1.38 3.54
N LEU A 104 -7.22 -0.95 3.79
CA LEU A 104 -7.51 0.15 4.73
C LEU A 104 -7.05 -0.17 6.16
N GLY A 105 -6.78 -1.44 6.48
CA GLY A 105 -6.18 -1.87 7.74
C GLY A 105 -4.72 -1.42 7.94
N GLU A 106 -3.98 -1.10 6.87
CA GLU A 106 -2.59 -0.61 6.97
C GLU A 106 -2.46 0.64 7.88
N PRO A 107 -3.29 1.68 7.74
CA PRO A 107 -3.35 2.80 8.69
C PRO A 107 -3.51 2.38 10.16
N ILE A 108 -4.28 1.33 10.45
CA ILE A 108 -4.49 0.85 11.82
C ILE A 108 -3.21 0.23 12.36
N ILE A 109 -2.61 -0.69 11.58
CA ILE A 109 -1.35 -1.34 11.96
C ILE A 109 -0.25 -0.29 12.11
N SER A 110 -0.17 0.66 11.17
CA SER A 110 0.76 1.80 11.22
C SER A 110 0.57 2.63 12.48
N THR A 111 -0.67 2.95 12.86
CA THR A 111 -0.96 3.70 14.10
C THR A 111 -0.50 2.93 15.35
N ILE A 112 -0.76 1.62 15.40
CA ILE A 112 -0.33 0.77 16.52
C ILE A 112 1.19 0.73 16.60
N LEU A 113 1.87 0.51 15.48
CA LEU A 113 3.33 0.52 15.42
C LEU A 113 3.91 1.90 15.78
N ALA A 114 3.31 2.99 15.32
CA ALA A 114 3.72 4.35 15.66
C ALA A 114 3.60 4.63 17.16
N TYR A 115 2.54 4.16 17.80
CA TYR A 115 2.39 4.25 19.25
C TYR A 115 3.51 3.50 19.99
N PHE A 116 3.80 2.25 19.62
CA PHE A 116 4.78 1.42 20.34
C PHE A 116 6.24 1.74 20.01
N ILE A 117 6.56 2.01 18.74
CA ILE A 117 7.93 2.18 18.24
C ILE A 117 8.36 3.64 18.29
N LEU A 118 7.47 4.56 17.90
CA LEU A 118 7.78 6.00 17.79
C LEU A 118 7.27 6.80 19.01
N GLY A 119 6.45 6.20 19.87
CA GLY A 119 5.89 6.88 21.04
C GLY A 119 4.84 7.95 20.68
N GLU A 120 4.24 7.85 19.48
CA GLU A 120 3.24 8.82 19.04
C GLU A 120 1.94 8.71 19.84
N LYS A 121 1.28 9.84 20.10
CA LYS A 121 0.00 9.84 20.82
C LYS A 121 -1.14 9.47 19.88
N VAL A 122 -1.91 8.45 20.24
CA VAL A 122 -3.14 8.10 19.53
C VAL A 122 -4.27 9.04 19.97
N THR A 123 -4.84 9.76 19.01
CA THR A 123 -5.96 10.69 19.27
C THR A 123 -7.30 9.96 19.24
N THR A 124 -8.33 10.56 19.84
CA THR A 124 -9.71 10.05 19.78
C THR A 124 -10.23 9.99 18.33
N LEU A 125 -9.83 10.94 17.48
CA LEU A 125 -10.18 10.94 16.07
C LEU A 125 -9.52 9.76 15.33
N THR A 126 -8.26 9.45 15.65
CA THR A 126 -7.55 8.29 15.11
C THR A 126 -8.25 6.98 15.49
N LEU A 127 -8.70 6.85 16.74
CA LEU A 127 -9.49 5.70 17.20
C LEU A 127 -10.84 5.59 16.48
N GLY A 128 -11.54 6.72 16.29
CA GLY A 128 -12.79 6.76 15.54
C GLY A 128 -12.61 6.31 14.08
N GLY A 129 -11.55 6.79 13.41
CA GLY A 129 -11.19 6.37 12.06
C GLY A 129 -10.86 4.88 11.98
N ALA A 130 -10.07 4.36 12.93
CA ALA A 130 -9.74 2.94 13.01
C ALA A 130 -10.99 2.06 13.20
N ALA A 131 -11.93 2.47 14.06
CA ALA A 131 -13.19 1.76 14.25
C ALA A 131 -14.03 1.73 12.95
N LEU A 132 -14.10 2.86 12.24
CA LEU A 132 -14.83 2.95 10.97
C LEU A 132 -14.22 2.05 9.89
N ILE A 133 -12.89 2.00 9.80
CA ILE A 133 -12.17 1.10 8.89
C ILE A 133 -12.49 -0.36 9.23
N LEU A 134 -12.39 -0.77 10.50
CA LEU A 134 -12.66 -2.15 10.92
C LEU A 134 -14.11 -2.57 10.60
N LEU A 135 -15.08 -1.67 10.78
CA LEU A 135 -16.47 -1.92 10.40
C LEU A 135 -16.60 -2.12 8.88
N GLY A 136 -15.96 -1.28 8.07
CA GLY A 136 -15.94 -1.43 6.61
C GLY A 136 -15.37 -2.78 6.16
N VAL A 137 -14.23 -3.17 6.73
CA VAL A 137 -13.60 -4.49 6.49
C VAL A 137 -14.54 -5.63 6.89
N PHE A 138 -15.17 -5.54 8.06
CA PHE A 138 -16.10 -6.55 8.53
C PHE A 138 -17.30 -6.76 7.60
N PHE A 139 -17.93 -5.68 7.13
CA PHE A 139 -19.05 -5.78 6.20
C PHE A 139 -18.63 -6.33 4.84
N ALA A 140 -17.46 -5.92 4.32
CA ALA A 140 -16.92 -6.44 3.08
C ALA A 140 -16.64 -7.95 3.17
N ALA A 141 -16.02 -8.39 4.27
CA ALA A 141 -15.72 -9.81 4.50
C ALA A 141 -17.00 -10.67 4.60
N ARG A 142 -18.07 -10.15 5.22
CA ARG A 142 -19.36 -10.84 5.26
C ARG A 142 -20.02 -10.94 3.88
N GLY A 143 -19.90 -9.90 3.06
CA GLY A 143 -20.40 -9.91 1.69
C GLY A 143 -19.74 -10.97 0.83
N GLU A 144 -18.41 -11.11 0.95
CA GLU A 144 -17.63 -12.14 0.23
C GLU A 144 -18.11 -13.56 0.59
N ALA A 145 -18.22 -13.88 1.89
CA ALA A 145 -18.64 -15.20 2.34
C ALA A 145 -20.03 -15.60 1.81
N HIS A 146 -20.93 -14.63 1.71
CA HIS A 146 -22.28 -14.85 1.20
C HIS A 146 -22.32 -15.09 -0.31
N GLN A 147 -21.40 -14.45 -1.07
CA GLN A 147 -21.23 -14.68 -2.50
C GLN A 147 -20.61 -16.05 -2.78
N SER A 148 -19.55 -16.42 -2.06
CA SER A 148 -18.92 -17.74 -2.19
C SER A 148 -19.91 -18.88 -1.94
N ALA A 149 -20.71 -18.81 -0.86
CA ALA A 149 -21.70 -19.82 -0.53
C ALA A 149 -22.84 -19.92 -1.57
N ALA A 150 -23.29 -18.79 -2.12
CA ALA A 150 -24.31 -18.79 -3.17
C ALA A 150 -23.79 -19.41 -4.48
N GLN A 151 -22.51 -19.18 -4.79
CA GLN A 151 -21.86 -19.68 -6.00
C GLN A 151 -21.61 -21.20 -5.92
N GLU A 152 -21.26 -21.71 -4.73
CA GLU A 152 -21.17 -23.14 -4.43
C GLU A 152 -22.54 -23.84 -4.54
N ALA A 153 -23.60 -23.21 -4.03
CA ALA A 153 -24.96 -23.75 -4.12
C ALA A 153 -25.46 -23.84 -5.58
N LEU A 154 -25.16 -22.83 -6.41
CA LEU A 154 -25.49 -22.83 -7.85
C LEU A 154 -24.68 -23.88 -8.63
N ALA A 155 -23.41 -24.12 -8.26
CA ALA A 155 -22.59 -25.14 -8.90
C ALA A 155 -22.98 -26.58 -8.49
N ALA A 156 -23.65 -26.74 -7.34
CA ALA A 156 -24.12 -28.01 -6.82
C ALA A 156 -25.49 -28.44 -7.37
N GLU A 157 -26.23 -27.58 -8.07
CA GLU A 157 -27.45 -28.00 -8.77
C GLU A 157 -27.08 -28.85 -10.00
N PRO A 158 -27.49 -30.14 -10.07
CA PRO A 158 -27.24 -30.95 -11.24
C PRO A 158 -28.06 -30.41 -12.41
N VAL A 159 -27.38 -30.15 -13.54
CA VAL A 159 -28.02 -29.81 -14.80
C VAL A 159 -28.95 -30.96 -15.19
N SER A 160 -30.25 -30.77 -14.97
CA SER A 160 -31.33 -31.70 -15.32
C SER A 160 -31.67 -31.68 -16.80
#